data_AF-A0A1Z8MI15-F1
#
_entry.id   AF-A0A1Z8MI15-F1
#
_cell.length_a   1.000
_cell.length_b   1.000
_cell.length_c   1.000
_cell.angle_alpha   90.00
_cell.angle_beta   90.00
_cell.angle_gamma   90.00
#
_symmetry.space_group_name_H-M   'P 1'
#
loop_
_entity.id
_entity.type
_entity.pdbx_description
1 polymer ?
#
loop_
_entity_poly.entity_id
_entity_poly.type
_entity_poly.pdbx_seq_one_letter_code
_entity_poly.pdbx_strand_id
1 'polypeptide(L)'
;MANDHKAAGTLQSGLTINAAFLKEIKDDNRQLKTLWDRAGELVAHRQVASNHYSELVGLIEQLCDQLAIHFSLEEAYGYFDDAVDVAPHRSVEAQRLRAQHPGLFTQIQALSDQVARIDRADLEKLAKWIERFDVFQCKFQLHEEAELNLILDSFDDDLGVGD
;
A
#
# COMPACT_ATOMS: atom_id res chain seq x y z
N MET A 1 -57.16 0.99 -18.79
CA MET A 1 -56.23 -0.16 -18.87
C MET A 1 -54.85 0.44 -19.06
N ALA A 2 -54.25 0.93 -17.97
CA ALA A 2 -53.49 0.20 -16.95
C ALA A 2 -52.03 0.02 -17.41
N ASN A 3 -51.22 0.93 -16.86
CA ASN A 3 -49.78 1.10 -16.98
C ASN A 3 -49.16 0.42 -15.77
N ASP A 4 -48.40 -0.66 -15.94
CA ASP A 4 -47.70 -1.39 -14.88
C ASP A 4 -46.23 -1.52 -15.29
N HIS A 5 -45.38 -0.59 -14.86
CA HIS A 5 -44.64 -0.58 -13.59
C HIS A 5 -43.40 -1.49 -13.59
N LYS A 6 -42.29 -0.80 -13.87
CA LYS A 6 -40.92 -0.96 -13.38
C LYS A 6 -40.81 -1.68 -12.02
N ALA A 7 -39.99 -2.72 -11.94
CA ALA A 7 -39.20 -3.12 -10.77
C ALA A 7 -38.07 -4.03 -11.30
N ALA A 8 -36.81 -3.59 -11.41
CA ALA A 8 -35.89 -3.27 -10.32
C ALA A 8 -35.91 -4.39 -9.26
N GLY A 9 -34.87 -5.22 -9.26
CA GLY A 9 -34.75 -6.35 -8.35
C GLY A 9 -33.39 -7.04 -8.49
N THR A 10 -32.37 -6.36 -7.98
CA THR A 10 -31.21 -6.96 -7.31
C THR A 10 -30.26 -7.75 -8.21
N LEU A 11 -29.32 -7.03 -8.85
CA LEU A 11 -27.96 -7.55 -8.95
C LEU A 11 -27.48 -7.66 -7.50
N GLN A 12 -27.60 -8.86 -6.92
CA GLN A 12 -26.76 -9.24 -5.81
C GLN A 12 -25.33 -9.18 -6.37
N SER A 13 -24.64 -8.05 -6.18
CA SER A 13 -23.18 -7.97 -6.24
C SER A 13 -22.63 -8.74 -5.03
N GLY A 14 -23.02 -10.02 -4.93
CA GLY A 14 -22.54 -10.96 -3.95
C GLY A 14 -21.16 -11.38 -4.40
N LEU A 15 -20.16 -10.63 -3.96
CA LEU A 15 -18.89 -11.12 -3.42
C LEU A 15 -18.44 -12.46 -4.00
N THR A 16 -18.19 -12.54 -5.31
CA THR A 16 -17.32 -13.59 -5.84
C THR A 16 -15.90 -13.06 -5.77
N ILE A 17 -15.49 -12.62 -4.58
CA ILE A 17 -14.09 -12.36 -4.26
C ILE A 17 -13.39 -13.71 -4.43
N ASN A 18 -12.74 -13.90 -5.57
CA ASN A 18 -12.11 -15.15 -5.93
C ASN A 18 -11.05 -15.51 -4.88
N ALA A 19 -11.05 -16.73 -4.35
CA ALA A 19 -10.05 -17.16 -3.37
C ALA A 19 -8.60 -17.02 -3.88
N ALA A 20 -8.42 -17.01 -5.21
CA ALA A 20 -7.15 -16.69 -5.85
C ALA A 20 -6.69 -15.25 -5.58
N PHE A 21 -7.62 -14.29 -5.54
CA PHE A 21 -7.34 -12.86 -5.31
C PHE A 21 -6.97 -12.57 -3.86
N LEU A 22 -7.73 -13.08 -2.89
CA LEU A 22 -7.38 -12.93 -1.46
C LEU A 22 -6.02 -13.57 -1.17
N LYS A 23 -5.66 -14.59 -1.95
CA LYS A 23 -4.35 -15.20 -1.88
C LYS A 23 -3.27 -14.30 -2.48
N GLU A 24 -3.50 -13.66 -3.63
CA GLU A 24 -2.54 -12.72 -4.24
C GLU A 24 -2.20 -11.55 -3.32
N ILE A 25 -3.20 -10.94 -2.68
CA ILE A 25 -2.97 -9.81 -1.76
C ILE A 25 -2.32 -10.25 -0.46
N LYS A 26 -2.72 -11.41 0.05
CA LYS A 26 -2.06 -11.99 1.22
C LYS A 26 -0.60 -12.38 0.92
N ASP A 27 -0.29 -12.73 -0.31
CA ASP A 27 1.07 -13.03 -0.76
C ASP A 27 1.89 -11.74 -0.88
N ASP A 28 1.33 -10.72 -1.54
CA ASP A 28 1.91 -9.38 -1.65
C ASP A 28 2.22 -8.76 -0.27
N ASN A 29 1.24 -8.70 0.63
CA ASN A 29 1.42 -8.16 1.98
C ASN A 29 2.50 -8.92 2.77
N ARG A 30 2.62 -10.25 2.55
CA ARG A 30 3.67 -11.05 3.19
C ARG A 30 5.04 -10.73 2.61
N GLN A 31 5.12 -10.56 1.29
CA GLN A 31 6.35 -10.20 0.60
C GLN A 31 6.82 -8.81 1.03
N LEU A 32 5.94 -7.81 1.04
CA LEU A 32 6.22 -6.47 1.57
C LEU A 32 6.73 -6.54 3.00
N LYS A 33 6.03 -7.25 3.89
CA LYS A 33 6.46 -7.38 5.29
C LYS A 33 7.86 -7.99 5.42
N THR A 34 8.18 -8.99 4.59
CA THR A 34 9.50 -9.63 4.58
C THR A 34 10.58 -8.65 4.13
N LEU A 35 10.32 -7.87 3.09
CA LEU A 35 11.25 -6.85 2.59
C LEU A 35 11.46 -5.73 3.60
N TRP A 36 10.39 -5.28 4.27
CA TRP A 36 10.45 -4.25 5.32
C TRP A 36 11.24 -4.69 6.55
N ASP A 37 11.01 -5.92 7.03
CA ASP A 37 11.74 -6.49 8.16
C ASP A 37 13.24 -6.56 7.84
N ARG A 38 13.57 -7.09 6.66
CA ARG A 38 14.95 -7.17 6.18
C ARG A 38 15.59 -5.81 6.01
N ALA A 39 14.85 -4.82 5.51
CA ALA A 39 15.36 -3.46 5.35
C ALA A 39 15.68 -2.85 6.71
N GLY A 40 14.78 -3.03 7.69
CA GLY A 40 14.97 -2.62 9.08
C GLY A 40 16.25 -3.20 9.70
N GLU A 41 16.53 -4.49 9.48
CA GLU A 41 17.77 -5.12 9.95
C GLU A 41 19.02 -4.46 9.38
N LEU A 42 19.02 -4.16 8.06
CA LEU A 42 20.18 -3.58 7.38
C LEU A 42 20.39 -2.11 7.73
N VAL A 43 19.31 -1.35 7.96
CA VAL A 43 19.38 0.08 8.28
C VAL A 43 19.52 0.37 9.78
N ALA A 44 19.34 -0.62 10.66
CA ALA A 44 19.42 -0.46 12.11
C ALA A 44 20.72 0.22 12.59
N HIS A 45 21.84 -0.06 11.90
CA HIS A 45 23.13 0.57 12.16
C HIS A 45 23.85 0.92 10.87
N ARG A 46 24.34 2.17 10.77
CA ARG A 46 25.11 2.64 9.60
C ARG A 46 26.32 1.76 9.23
N GLN A 47 26.92 1.08 10.21
CA GLN A 47 28.02 0.13 9.95
C GLN A 47 27.51 -1.17 9.32
N VAL A 48 26.33 -1.66 9.72
CA VAL A 48 25.69 -2.82 9.08
C VAL A 48 25.31 -2.45 7.65
N ALA A 49 24.65 -1.31 7.47
CA ALA A 49 24.30 -0.79 6.15
C ALA A 49 25.52 -0.64 5.22
N SER A 50 26.67 -0.17 5.73
CA SER A 50 27.91 -0.04 4.96
C SER A 50 28.55 -1.41 4.64
N ASN A 51 28.57 -2.32 5.60
CA ASN A 51 29.12 -3.67 5.40
C ASN A 51 28.29 -4.51 4.41
N HIS A 52 26.97 -4.32 4.43
CA HIS A 52 25.98 -5.01 3.59
C HIS A 52 25.46 -4.11 2.46
N TYR A 53 26.26 -3.14 2.02
CA TYR A 53 25.79 -2.09 1.12
C TYR A 53 25.18 -2.58 -0.19
N SER A 54 25.81 -3.57 -0.83
CA SER A 54 25.28 -4.16 -2.06
C SER A 54 23.95 -4.88 -1.83
N GLU A 55 23.78 -5.51 -0.67
CA GLU A 55 22.53 -6.14 -0.27
C GLU A 55 21.45 -5.08 0.00
N LEU A 56 21.80 -3.99 0.69
CA LEU A 56 20.90 -2.87 0.93
C LEU A 56 20.40 -2.26 -0.38
N VAL A 57 21.28 -1.94 -1.32
CA VAL A 57 20.89 -1.35 -2.62
C VAL A 57 19.91 -2.28 -3.35
N GLY A 58 20.22 -3.57 -3.48
CA GLY A 58 19.35 -4.53 -4.15
C GLY A 58 18.04 -4.80 -3.40
N LEU A 59 18.04 -4.67 -2.08
CA LEU A 59 16.82 -4.80 -1.27
C LEU A 59 15.87 -3.61 -1.47
N ILE A 60 16.40 -2.39 -1.54
CA ILE A 60 15.59 -1.19 -1.79
C ILE A 60 15.03 -1.18 -3.22
N GLU A 61 15.78 -1.68 -4.19
CA GLU A 61 15.28 -1.91 -5.56
C GLU A 61 14.09 -2.90 -5.55
N GLN A 62 14.24 -4.06 -4.91
CA GLN A 62 13.16 -5.03 -4.75
C GLN A 62 11.94 -4.45 -4.02
N LEU A 63 12.15 -3.62 -3.01
CA LEU A 63 11.06 -2.95 -2.29
C LEU A 63 10.32 -1.96 -3.21
N CYS A 64 11.03 -1.26 -4.08
CA CYS A 64 10.43 -0.38 -5.08
C CYS A 64 9.55 -1.17 -6.07
N ASP A 65 10.06 -2.29 -6.59
CA ASP A 65 9.29 -3.16 -7.48
C ASP A 65 8.05 -3.73 -6.77
N GLN A 66 8.20 -4.16 -5.53
CA GLN A 66 7.08 -4.68 -4.76
C GLN A 66 6.02 -3.62 -4.48
N LEU A 67 6.41 -2.39 -4.14
CA LEU A 67 5.45 -1.30 -3.97
C LEU A 67 4.73 -0.94 -5.27
N ALA A 68 5.39 -1.06 -6.42
CA ALA A 68 4.72 -0.89 -7.72
C ALA A 68 3.61 -1.93 -7.91
N ILE A 69 3.90 -3.20 -7.58
CA ILE A 69 2.91 -4.28 -7.63
C ILE A 69 1.78 -3.98 -6.65
N HIS A 70 2.11 -3.69 -5.39
CA HIS A 70 1.15 -3.38 -4.33
C HIS A 70 0.13 -2.31 -4.78
N PHE A 71 0.62 -1.12 -5.15
CA PHE A 71 -0.26 -0.05 -5.63
C PHE A 71 -1.07 -0.47 -6.87
N SER A 72 -0.47 -1.20 -7.81
CA SER A 72 -1.19 -1.69 -8.99
C SER A 72 -2.32 -2.65 -8.63
N LEU A 73 -2.13 -3.52 -7.65
CA LEU A 73 -3.17 -4.43 -7.15
C LEU A 73 -4.29 -3.59 -6.52
N GLU A 74 -3.97 -2.67 -5.61
CA GLU A 74 -4.97 -1.82 -4.95
C GLU A 74 -5.80 -1.00 -5.95
N GLU A 75 -5.14 -0.41 -6.95
CA GLU A 75 -5.78 0.40 -7.99
C GLU A 75 -6.61 -0.41 -8.98
N ALA A 76 -6.17 -1.62 -9.34
CA ALA A 76 -6.85 -2.47 -10.31
C ALA A 76 -8.08 -3.17 -9.72
N TYR A 77 -8.03 -3.51 -8.43
CA TYR A 77 -9.13 -4.20 -7.77
C TYR A 77 -10.10 -3.26 -7.08
N GLY A 78 -9.76 -1.97 -6.98
CA GLY A 78 -10.69 -0.97 -6.48
C GLY A 78 -11.19 -1.33 -5.09
N TYR A 79 -10.27 -1.61 -4.14
CA TYR A 79 -10.59 -1.79 -2.71
C TYR A 79 -11.52 -0.70 -2.15
N PHE A 80 -11.55 0.42 -2.86
CA PHE A 80 -12.33 1.59 -2.59
C PHE A 80 -13.61 1.73 -3.44
N ASP A 81 -13.70 1.12 -4.61
CA ASP A 81 -14.85 1.27 -5.54
C ASP A 81 -16.11 0.56 -5.03
N ASP A 82 -15.98 -0.59 -4.36
CA ASP A 82 -17.14 -1.26 -3.72
C ASP A 82 -17.68 -0.44 -2.52
N ALA A 83 -16.82 0.28 -1.79
CA ALA A 83 -17.24 1.20 -0.73
C ALA A 83 -17.87 2.50 -1.28
N VAL A 84 -17.52 2.90 -2.52
CA VAL A 84 -18.08 4.06 -3.22
C VAL A 84 -19.53 3.85 -3.63
N ASP A 85 -19.91 2.64 -4.04
CA ASP A 85 -21.29 2.31 -4.44
C ASP A 85 -22.27 2.34 -3.25
N VAL A 86 -21.77 2.13 -2.02
CA VAL A 86 -22.57 2.14 -0.78
C VAL A 86 -22.57 3.52 -0.10
N ALA A 87 -21.47 4.29 -0.21
CA ALA A 87 -21.31 5.55 0.53
C ALA A 87 -20.51 6.64 -0.23
N PRO A 88 -21.16 7.69 -0.78
CA PRO A 88 -20.49 8.71 -1.60
C PRO A 88 -19.48 9.59 -0.84
N HIS A 89 -19.54 9.64 0.50
CA HIS A 89 -18.55 10.35 1.31
C HIS A 89 -17.23 9.57 1.45
N ARG A 90 -17.26 8.24 1.32
CA ARG A 90 -16.09 7.35 1.43
C ARG A 90 -15.28 7.31 0.14
N SER A 91 -15.95 7.58 -0.99
CA SER A 91 -15.33 7.86 -2.28
C SER A 91 -14.26 8.96 -2.21
N VAL A 92 -14.44 9.97 -1.37
CA VAL A 92 -13.51 11.10 -1.28
C VAL A 92 -12.22 10.70 -0.54
N GLU A 93 -12.31 9.96 0.57
CA GLU A 93 -11.13 9.53 1.34
C GLU A 93 -10.36 8.44 0.60
N ALA A 94 -11.06 7.52 -0.04
CA ALA A 94 -10.50 6.56 -0.99
C ALA A 94 -9.69 7.23 -2.12
N GLN A 95 -10.30 8.19 -2.82
CA GLN A 95 -9.62 8.94 -3.88
C GLN A 95 -8.42 9.71 -3.34
N ARG A 96 -8.51 10.23 -2.11
CA ARG A 96 -7.41 10.92 -1.44
C ARG A 96 -6.25 9.96 -1.12
N LEU A 97 -6.52 8.76 -0.61
CA LEU A 97 -5.49 7.74 -0.34
C LEU A 97 -4.83 7.29 -1.63
N ARG A 98 -5.63 6.96 -2.65
CA ARG A 98 -5.12 6.62 -3.98
C ARG A 98 -4.26 7.73 -4.59
N ALA A 99 -4.63 9.00 -4.40
CA ALA A 99 -3.82 10.14 -4.85
C ALA A 99 -2.44 10.24 -4.16
N GLN A 100 -2.22 9.54 -3.06
CA GLN A 100 -0.92 9.47 -2.38
C GLN A 100 0.02 8.43 -3.00
N HIS A 101 -0.50 7.38 -3.67
CA HIS A 101 0.32 6.31 -4.26
C HIS A 101 1.41 6.83 -5.21
N PRO A 102 1.15 7.73 -6.19
CA PRO A 102 2.19 8.24 -7.07
C PRO A 102 3.28 9.02 -6.31
N GLY A 103 2.88 9.74 -5.26
CA GLY A 103 3.79 10.49 -4.41
C GLY A 103 4.68 9.56 -3.57
N LEU A 104 4.11 8.51 -2.98
CA LEU A 104 4.86 7.48 -2.24
C LEU A 104 5.82 6.73 -3.15
N PHE A 105 5.36 6.33 -4.33
CA PHE A 105 6.18 5.64 -5.32
C PHE A 105 7.37 6.49 -5.78
N THR A 106 7.14 7.76 -6.08
CA THR A 106 8.23 8.69 -6.46
C THR A 106 9.26 8.86 -5.33
N GLN A 107 8.80 8.89 -4.07
CA GLN A 107 9.70 9.00 -2.91
C GLN A 107 10.60 7.76 -2.76
N ILE A 108 10.06 6.55 -2.86
CA ILE A 108 10.88 5.33 -2.75
C ILE A 108 11.82 5.17 -3.94
N GLN A 109 11.42 5.53 -5.16
CA GLN A 109 12.30 5.56 -6.31
C GLN A 109 13.48 6.54 -6.10
N ALA A 110 13.20 7.72 -5.57
CA ALA A 110 14.24 8.70 -5.25
C ALA A 110 15.20 8.19 -4.16
N LEU A 111 14.70 7.44 -3.17
CA LEU A 111 15.53 6.79 -2.14
C LEU A 111 16.40 5.68 -2.74
N SER A 112 15.84 4.86 -3.64
CA SER A 112 16.57 3.81 -4.36
C SER A 112 17.72 4.38 -5.21
N ASP A 113 17.44 5.42 -6.00
CA ASP A 113 18.47 6.09 -6.81
C ASP A 113 19.54 6.78 -5.93
N GLN A 114 19.13 7.38 -4.80
CA GLN A 114 20.08 7.97 -3.86
C GLN A 114 21.00 6.93 -3.24
N VAL A 115 20.47 5.80 -2.76
CA VAL A 115 21.31 4.76 -2.15
C VAL A 115 22.23 4.13 -3.18
N ALA A 116 21.85 4.00 -4.44
CA ALA A 116 22.76 3.49 -5.47
C ALA A 116 23.97 4.41 -5.75
N ARG A 117 23.86 5.71 -5.44
CA ARG A 117 24.88 6.74 -5.74
C ARG A 117 25.78 7.09 -4.57
N ILE A 118 25.45 6.66 -3.36
CA ILE A 118 26.28 6.91 -2.17
C ILE A 118 27.58 6.10 -2.28
N ASP A 119 28.66 6.59 -1.69
CA ASP A 119 29.85 5.77 -1.49
C ASP A 119 29.66 5.00 -0.17
N ARG A 120 29.82 3.66 -0.19
CA ARG A 120 29.68 2.82 1.01
C ARG A 120 30.60 3.23 2.16
N ALA A 121 31.71 3.90 1.89
CA ALA A 121 32.63 4.41 2.90
C ALA A 121 32.17 5.76 3.51
N ASP A 122 31.23 6.46 2.86
CA ASP A 122 30.68 7.73 3.30
C ASP A 122 29.51 7.50 4.29
N LEU A 123 29.89 7.13 5.51
CA LEU A 123 28.94 6.78 6.58
C LEU A 123 28.00 7.92 6.97
N GLU A 124 28.38 9.18 6.74
CA GLU A 124 27.54 10.34 7.03
C GLU A 124 26.41 10.48 6.01
N LYS A 125 26.71 10.31 4.71
CA LYS A 125 25.66 10.28 3.68
C LYS A 125 24.74 9.07 3.86
N LEU A 126 25.30 7.92 4.21
CA LEU A 126 24.50 6.72 4.48
C LEU A 126 23.58 6.92 5.70
N ALA A 127 24.06 7.53 6.78
CA ALA A 127 23.23 7.85 7.94
C ALA A 127 22.07 8.80 7.58
N LYS A 128 22.34 9.87 6.81
CA LYS A 128 21.30 10.79 6.33
C LYS A 128 20.28 10.10 5.43
N TRP A 129 20.73 9.14 4.63
CA TRP A 129 19.84 8.34 3.80
C TRP A 129 18.96 7.42 4.66
N ILE A 130 19.51 6.76 5.68
CA ILE A 130 18.76 5.94 6.64
C ILE A 130 17.67 6.79 7.32
N GLU A 131 18.00 7.98 7.82
CA GLU A 131 17.00 8.88 8.44
C GLU A 131 15.85 9.23 7.47
N ARG A 132 16.15 9.45 6.19
CA ARG A 132 15.12 9.69 5.18
C ARG A 132 14.28 8.46 4.88
N PHE A 133 14.91 7.28 4.89
CA PHE A 133 14.23 6.01 4.70
C PHE A 133 13.28 5.72 5.86
N ASP A 134 13.69 5.94 7.11
CA ASP A 134 12.81 5.83 8.29
C ASP A 134 11.60 6.77 8.19
N VAL A 135 11.80 8.02 7.80
CA VAL A 135 10.70 8.98 7.60
C VAL A 135 9.72 8.50 6.52
N PHE A 136 10.24 7.94 5.42
CA PHE A 136 9.40 7.35 4.38
C PHE A 136 8.63 6.13 4.91
N GLN A 137 9.29 5.24 5.65
CA GLN A 137 8.66 4.06 6.24
C GLN A 137 7.52 4.44 7.18
N CYS A 138 7.71 5.42 8.07
CA CYS A 138 6.62 5.91 8.92
C CYS A 138 5.46 6.48 8.11
N LYS A 139 5.75 7.23 7.04
CA LYS A 139 4.70 7.78 6.17
C LYS A 139 3.93 6.68 5.44
N PHE A 140 4.61 5.65 4.96
CA PHE A 140 3.99 4.50 4.32
C PHE A 140 3.10 3.74 5.32
N GLN A 141 3.57 3.49 6.54
CA GLN A 141 2.77 2.83 7.58
C GLN A 141 1.49 3.61 7.95
N LEU A 142 1.56 4.95 7.99
CA LEU A 142 0.38 5.78 8.21
C LEU A 142 -0.62 5.70 7.05
N HIS A 143 -0.11 5.57 5.82
CA HIS A 143 -0.93 5.37 4.63
C HIS A 143 -1.65 4.02 4.69
N GLU A 144 -0.93 2.93 4.95
CA GLU A 144 -1.50 1.57 5.13
C GLU A 144 -2.56 1.52 6.25
N GLU A 145 -2.30 2.20 7.38
CA GLU A 145 -3.23 2.26 8.49
C GLU A 145 -4.52 3.00 8.10
N ALA A 146 -4.41 4.09 7.34
CA ALA A 146 -5.56 4.82 6.85
C ALA A 146 -6.39 3.99 5.85
N GLU A 147 -5.75 3.21 4.98
CA GLU A 147 -6.43 2.30 4.07
C GLU A 147 -7.13 1.16 4.82
N LEU A 148 -6.46 0.55 5.80
CA LEU A 148 -7.06 -0.49 6.63
C LEU A 148 -8.26 0.03 7.42
N ASN A 149 -8.17 1.22 8.00
CA ASN A 149 -9.28 1.85 8.71
C ASN A 149 -10.47 2.11 7.79
N LEU A 150 -10.22 2.58 6.55
CA LEU A 150 -11.29 2.80 5.56
C LEU A 150 -11.99 1.49 5.17
N ILE A 151 -11.23 0.39 5.05
CA ILE A 151 -11.77 -0.94 4.79
C ILE A 151 -12.62 -1.43 5.97
N LEU A 152 -12.10 -1.35 7.19
CA LEU A 152 -12.80 -1.81 8.41
C LEU A 152 -14.10 -1.03 8.65
N ASP A 153 -14.06 0.30 8.50
CA ASP A 153 -15.23 1.16 8.64
C ASP A 153 -16.31 0.81 7.60
N SER A 154 -15.92 0.33 6.41
CA SER A 154 -16.83 -0.12 5.34
C SER A 154 -17.58 -1.41 5.68
N PHE A 155 -17.03 -2.27 6.54
CA PHE A 155 -17.73 -3.46 7.02
C PHE A 155 -18.68 -3.17 8.19
N ASP A 156 -18.44 -2.12 8.98
CA ASP A 156 -19.28 -1.77 10.15
C ASP A 156 -20.62 -1.13 9.72
N ASP A 157 -20.61 -0.32 8.65
CA ASP A 157 -21.81 0.32 8.09
C ASP A 157 -22.75 -0.70 7.40
N ASP A 158 -22.22 -1.78 6.81
CA ASP A 158 -22.99 -2.85 6.14
C ASP A 158 -23.76 -3.74 7.13
N LEU A 159 -23.37 -3.77 8.41
CA LEU A 159 -24.05 -4.50 9.49
C LEU A 159 -25.18 -3.70 10.16
N GLY A 160 -25.42 -2.46 9.71
CA GLY A 160 -26.27 -1.46 10.36
C GLY A 160 -27.65 -1.22 9.75
N VAL A 161 -28.35 -2.21 9.20
CA VAL A 161 -29.79 -2.08 8.87
C VAL A 161 -30.55 -3.36 9.26
N GLY A 162 -30.93 -3.44 10.52
CA GLY A 162 -31.82 -4.47 11.06
C GLY A 162 -32.72 -3.88 12.13
N ASP A 163 -33.74 -3.14 11.71
CA ASP A 163 -35.00 -2.96 12.46
C ASP A 163 -36.14 -3.60 11.67
#